data_AF-A0A8J2KPT1-F1
#
_entry.id   AF-A0A8J2KPT1-F1
#
_cell.length_a   1.000
_cell.length_b   1.000
_cell.length_c   1.000
_cell.angle_alpha   90.00
_cell.angle_beta   90.00
_cell.angle_gamma   90.00
#
_symmetry.space_group_name_H-M   'P 1'
#
loop_
_entity.id
_entity.type
_entity.pdbx_description
1 polymer ?
#
loop_
_entity_poly.entity_id
_entity_poly.type
_entity_poly.pdbx_seq_one_letter_code
_entity_poly.pdbx_strand_id
1 'polypeptide(L)'
;MSSEILQAFPLAALFVSVVTIFWIIKLKFPNRKTQLLDKFPSPLRFPLIDHAWMANVHYDDILNMAFTFRKKYGERYRLKFGPHNYILLAKPDDAEKLLTSSTNIEKGQTYSFLLPWLGEGLLTSKG
;
A
#
# COMPACT_ATOMS: atom_id res chain seq x y z
N MET A 1 -39.79 3.28 11.77
CA MET A 1 -38.82 2.45 11.01
C MET A 1 -38.73 2.83 9.54
N SER A 2 -39.83 2.99 8.78
CA SER A 2 -39.76 3.39 7.35
C SER A 2 -39.34 4.85 7.12
N SER A 3 -39.73 5.78 7.99
CA SER A 3 -39.41 7.22 7.89
C SER A 3 -37.94 7.54 8.16
N GLU A 4 -37.29 6.83 9.08
CA GLU A 4 -35.87 7.01 9.42
C GLU A 4 -34.95 6.57 8.26
N ILE A 5 -35.31 5.48 7.59
CA ILE A 5 -34.58 4.98 6.42
C ILE A 5 -34.66 5.99 5.26
N LEU A 6 -35.83 6.60 5.05
CA LEU A 6 -36.00 7.65 4.03
C LEU A 6 -35.17 8.90 4.32
N GLN A 7 -35.00 9.28 5.59
CA GLN A 7 -34.18 10.43 5.99
C GLN A 7 -32.68 10.17 5.92
N ALA A 8 -32.23 8.92 6.10
CA ALA A 8 -30.82 8.54 6.00
C ALA A 8 -30.31 8.46 4.54
N PHE A 9 -31.20 8.22 3.58
CA PHE A 9 -30.86 8.09 2.16
C PHE A 9 -30.12 9.31 1.55
N PRO A 10 -30.57 10.57 1.72
CA PRO A 10 -29.87 11.73 1.17
C PRO A 10 -28.46 11.91 1.76
N LEU A 11 -28.28 11.59 3.05
CA LEU A 11 -26.98 11.69 3.71
C LEU A 11 -26.01 10.62 3.16
N ALA A 12 -26.48 9.39 2.98
CA ALA A 12 -25.70 8.33 2.36
C ALA A 12 -25.31 8.66 0.92
N ALA A 13 -26.25 9.19 0.12
CA ALA A 13 -25.99 9.61 -1.25
C ALA A 13 -24.97 10.76 -1.31
N LEU A 14 -25.08 11.74 -0.42
CA LEU A 14 -24.11 12.83 -0.28
C LEU A 14 -22.72 12.26 0.06
N PHE A 15 -22.62 11.37 1.04
CA PHE A 15 -21.36 10.74 1.42
C PHE A 15 -20.71 9.99 0.24
N VAL A 16 -21.47 9.16 -0.47
CA VAL A 16 -20.98 8.43 -1.65
C VAL A 16 -20.50 9.39 -2.74
N SER A 17 -21.24 10.47 -3.00
CA SER A 17 -20.83 11.46 -4.00
C SER A 17 -19.53 12.17 -3.62
N VAL A 18 -19.36 12.59 -2.36
CA VAL A 18 -18.13 13.21 -1.86
C VAL A 18 -16.94 12.27 -1.98
N VAL A 19 -17.09 11.00 -1.56
CA VAL A 19 -16.04 9.99 -1.67
C VAL A 19 -15.65 9.76 -3.14
N THR A 20 -16.64 9.70 -4.04
CA THR A 20 -16.42 9.51 -5.47
C THR A 20 -15.71 10.70 -6.09
N ILE A 21 -16.13 11.94 -5.78
CA ILE A 21 -15.48 13.17 -6.25
C ILE A 21 -14.04 13.23 -5.76
N PHE A 22 -13.81 12.97 -4.47
CA PHE A 22 -12.47 12.94 -3.90
C PHE A 22 -11.57 11.91 -4.60
N TRP A 23 -12.10 10.72 -4.88
CA TRP A 23 -11.39 9.68 -5.62
C TRP A 23 -11.05 10.11 -7.05
N ILE A 24 -12.00 10.71 -7.78
CA ILE A 24 -11.76 11.23 -9.14
C ILE A 24 -10.68 12.32 -9.14
N ILE A 25 -10.71 13.25 -8.17
CA ILE A 25 -9.69 14.29 -8.04
C ILE A 25 -8.31 13.67 -7.83
N LYS A 26 -8.18 12.66 -6.95
CA LYS A 26 -6.91 11.95 -6.71
C LYS A 26 -6.41 11.22 -7.96
N LEU A 27 -7.30 10.66 -8.77
CA LEU A 27 -6.94 10.00 -10.03
C LEU A 27 -6.52 10.99 -11.12
N LYS A 28 -7.21 12.13 -11.25
CA LYS A 28 -6.91 13.13 -12.28
C LYS A 28 -5.70 13.99 -11.96
N PHE A 29 -5.44 14.23 -10.68
CA PHE A 29 -4.34 15.10 -10.22
C PHE A 29 -3.37 14.34 -9.30
N PRO A 30 -2.68 13.31 -9.82
CA PRO A 30 -1.70 12.58 -9.03
C PRO A 30 -0.48 13.47 -8.78
N ASN A 31 0.01 13.48 -7.54
CA ASN A 31 1.29 14.13 -7.24
C ASN A 31 2.46 13.38 -7.91
N ARG A 32 3.62 14.03 -8.03
CA ARG A 32 4.80 13.45 -8.71
C ARG A 32 5.21 12.08 -8.16
N LYS A 33 5.12 11.89 -6.83
CA LYS A 33 5.40 10.59 -6.19
C LYS A 33 4.45 9.50 -6.69
N THR A 34 3.15 9.80 -6.75
CA THR A 34 2.14 8.85 -7.24
C THR A 34 2.36 8.52 -8.72
N GLN A 35 2.68 9.52 -9.55
CA GLN A 35 3.00 9.30 -10.97
C GLN A 35 4.20 8.37 -11.18
N LEU A 36 5.25 8.49 -10.36
CA LEU A 36 6.40 7.59 -10.42
C LEU A 36 6.04 6.17 -9.98
N LEU A 37 5.24 6.05 -8.93
CA LEU A 37 4.82 4.77 -8.38
C LEU A 37 3.76 4.05 -9.25
N ASP A 38 2.97 4.78 -10.03
CA ASP A 38 1.96 4.23 -10.95
C ASP A 38 2.60 3.58 -12.19
N LYS A 39 3.91 3.76 -12.39
CA LYS A 39 4.68 3.02 -13.42
C LYS A 39 4.84 1.55 -13.09
N PHE A 40 4.69 1.16 -11.84
CA PHE A 40 4.78 -0.23 -11.41
C PHE A 40 3.43 -0.94 -11.60
N PRO A 41 3.43 -2.17 -12.13
CA PRO A 41 2.28 -3.06 -12.08
C PRO A 41 1.71 -3.13 -10.66
N SER A 42 0.40 -3.07 -10.51
CA SER A 42 -0.26 -3.07 -9.20
C SER A 42 -1.62 -3.76 -9.31
N PRO A 43 -2.05 -4.51 -8.28
CA PRO A 43 -3.40 -5.03 -8.22
C PRO A 43 -4.47 -3.93 -8.20
N LEU A 44 -5.74 -4.35 -8.22
CA LEU A 44 -6.86 -3.42 -8.15
C LEU A 44 -6.85 -2.65 -6.81
N ARG A 45 -6.97 -1.33 -6.93
CA ARG A 45 -6.99 -0.37 -5.81
C ARG A 45 -8.41 0.13 -5.59
N PHE A 46 -8.93 -0.01 -4.39
CA PHE A 46 -10.21 0.60 -4.02
C PHE A 46 -10.03 2.04 -3.52
N PRO A 47 -11.05 2.91 -3.69
CA PRO A 47 -11.06 4.22 -3.05
C PRO A 47 -10.80 4.11 -1.56
N LEU A 48 -9.99 5.02 -1.01
CA LEU A 48 -9.62 5.15 0.42
C LEU A 48 -8.78 3.99 1.01
N ILE A 49 -9.12 2.75 0.69
CA ILE A 49 -8.57 1.53 1.31
C ILE A 49 -7.38 0.97 0.50
N ASP A 50 -7.25 1.32 -0.80
CA ASP A 50 -6.24 0.81 -1.73
C ASP A 50 -6.18 -0.73 -1.74
N HIS A 51 -5.12 -1.34 -1.20
CA HIS A 51 -4.94 -2.79 -1.11
C HIS A 51 -5.19 -3.33 0.30
N ALA A 52 -5.63 -2.51 1.26
CA ALA A 52 -5.83 -2.99 2.63
C ALA A 52 -6.94 -4.06 2.75
N TRP A 53 -7.83 -4.18 1.77
CA TRP A 53 -8.74 -5.31 1.65
C TRP A 53 -8.03 -6.66 1.47
N MET A 54 -6.79 -6.66 0.97
CA MET A 54 -5.93 -7.84 0.83
C MET A 54 -5.15 -8.16 2.11
N ALA A 55 -5.23 -7.31 3.15
CA ALA A 55 -4.45 -7.51 4.36
C ALA A 55 -4.96 -8.70 5.22
N ASN A 56 -6.18 -9.18 4.96
CA ASN A 56 -6.77 -10.33 5.65
C ASN A 56 -6.31 -11.67 5.05
N VAL A 57 -4.99 -11.88 5.02
CA VAL A 57 -4.35 -13.12 4.55
C VAL A 57 -3.78 -13.84 5.76
N HIS A 58 -4.01 -15.15 5.83
CA HIS A 58 -3.42 -15.98 6.88
C HIS A 58 -1.89 -15.91 6.80
N TYR A 59 -1.19 -15.89 7.93
CA TYR A 59 0.26 -15.66 7.95
C TYR A 59 1.02 -16.71 7.12
N ASP A 60 0.54 -17.96 7.13
CA ASP A 60 1.10 -19.07 6.32
C ASP A 60 0.97 -18.85 4.80
N ASP A 61 0.03 -18.00 4.36
CA ASP A 61 -0.26 -17.76 2.95
C ASP A 61 0.43 -16.52 2.38
N ILE A 62 1.09 -15.70 3.21
CA ILE A 62 1.71 -14.44 2.77
C ILE A 62 2.75 -14.69 1.67
N LEU A 63 3.56 -15.74 1.81
CA LEU A 63 4.55 -16.10 0.79
C LEU A 63 3.90 -16.61 -0.50
N ASN A 64 2.86 -17.44 -0.38
CA ASN A 64 2.09 -17.93 -1.53
C ASN A 64 1.44 -16.78 -2.30
N MET A 65 0.89 -15.79 -1.59
CA MET A 65 0.38 -14.56 -2.19
C MET A 65 1.49 -13.80 -2.92
N ALA A 66 2.66 -13.63 -2.31
CA ALA A 66 3.79 -12.94 -2.93
C ALA A 66 4.25 -13.62 -4.23
N PHE A 67 4.33 -14.96 -4.25
CA PHE A 67 4.64 -15.73 -5.46
C PHE A 67 3.56 -15.60 -6.52
N THR A 68 2.29 -15.67 -6.13
CA THR A 68 1.15 -15.50 -7.05
C THR A 68 1.15 -14.12 -7.68
N PHE A 69 1.42 -13.08 -6.90
CA PHE A 69 1.49 -11.71 -7.40
C PHE A 69 2.71 -11.49 -8.28
N ARG A 70 3.88 -12.07 -7.93
CA ARG A 70 5.04 -12.05 -8.83
C ARG A 70 4.72 -12.68 -10.17
N LYS A 71 4.04 -13.84 -10.18
CA LYS A 71 3.64 -14.50 -11.43
C LYS A 71 2.68 -13.65 -12.27
N LYS A 72 1.78 -12.89 -11.62
CA LYS A 72 0.75 -12.08 -12.29
C LYS A 72 1.24 -10.69 -12.73
N TYR A 73 2.05 -10.03 -11.91
CA TYR A 73 2.44 -8.63 -12.09
C TYR A 73 3.93 -8.47 -12.45
N GLY A 74 4.69 -9.57 -12.50
CA GLY A 74 6.10 -9.60 -12.84
C GLY A 74 7.01 -9.45 -11.61
N GLU A 75 8.30 -9.24 -11.87
CA GLU A 75 9.33 -9.19 -10.83
C GLU A 75 9.40 -7.86 -10.08
N ARG A 76 8.58 -6.88 -10.49
CA ARG A 76 8.47 -5.55 -9.88
C ARG A 76 7.00 -5.18 -9.82
N TYR A 77 6.46 -5.06 -8.62
CA TYR A 77 5.07 -4.63 -8.47
C TYR A 77 4.87 -3.81 -7.20
N ARG A 78 3.79 -3.03 -7.19
CA ARG A 78 3.43 -2.13 -6.10
C ARG A 78 2.25 -2.65 -5.32
N LEU A 79 2.38 -2.62 -4.01
CA LEU A 79 1.27 -2.66 -3.05
C LEU A 79 1.19 -1.33 -2.30
N LYS A 80 -0.01 -0.98 -1.86
CA LYS A 80 -0.27 0.26 -1.13
C LYS A 80 -1.28 0.00 -0.03
N PHE A 81 -0.89 0.29 1.20
CA PHE A 81 -1.68 0.11 2.40
C PHE A 81 -1.77 1.45 3.12
N GLY A 82 -2.94 2.09 3.06
CA GLY A 82 -3.13 3.45 3.55
C GLY A 82 -2.12 4.43 2.92
N PRO A 83 -1.34 5.21 3.71
CA PRO A 83 -0.36 6.14 3.18
C PRO A 83 0.94 5.47 2.70
N HIS A 84 1.16 4.20 3.02
CA HIS A 84 2.43 3.50 2.77
C HIS A 84 2.42 2.76 1.43
N ASN A 85 3.53 2.84 0.71
CA ASN A 85 3.72 2.17 -0.58
C ASN A 85 4.87 1.18 -0.44
N TYR A 86 4.65 -0.03 -0.92
CA TYR A 86 5.60 -1.12 -0.91
C TYR A 86 5.88 -1.52 -2.35
N ILE A 87 7.13 -1.44 -2.77
CA ILE A 87 7.58 -1.95 -4.06
C ILE A 87 8.24 -3.29 -3.79
N LEU A 88 7.66 -4.35 -4.31
CA LEU A 88 8.19 -5.70 -4.19
C LEU A 88 9.12 -5.94 -5.37
N LEU A 89 10.36 -6.26 -5.06
CA LEU A 89 11.45 -6.50 -6.00
C LEU A 89 11.85 -7.97 -5.90
N ALA A 90 11.73 -8.71 -7.00
CA ALA A 90 12.13 -10.11 -7.09
C ALA A 90 13.23 -10.35 -8.13
N LYS A 91 13.73 -9.27 -8.77
CA LYS A 91 14.83 -9.32 -9.73
C LYS A 91 16.17 -9.11 -9.00
N PRO A 92 17.18 -9.98 -9.20
CA PRO A 92 18.48 -9.86 -8.54
C PRO A 92 19.17 -8.51 -8.73
N ASP A 93 19.23 -7.98 -9.95
CA ASP A 93 19.89 -6.69 -10.24
C ASP A 93 19.30 -5.51 -9.45
N ASP A 94 17.99 -5.55 -9.16
CA ASP A 94 17.34 -4.48 -8.41
C ASP A 94 17.61 -4.61 -6.92
N ALA A 95 17.62 -5.84 -6.41
CA ALA A 95 17.97 -6.13 -5.03
C ALA A 95 19.43 -5.73 -4.78
N GLU A 96 20.35 -6.07 -5.67
CA GLU A 96 21.76 -5.68 -5.57
C GLU A 96 21.92 -4.15 -5.50
N LYS A 97 21.32 -3.41 -6.45
CA LYS A 97 21.38 -1.94 -6.45
C LYS A 97 20.80 -1.32 -5.19
N LEU A 98 19.70 -1.86 -4.66
CA LEU A 98 19.07 -1.33 -3.46
C LEU A 98 19.89 -1.65 -2.21
N LEU A 99 20.39 -2.88 -2.10
CA LEU A 99 21.11 -3.38 -0.91
C LEU A 99 22.55 -2.87 -0.82
N THR A 100 23.15 -2.46 -1.95
CA THR A 100 24.48 -1.83 -1.99
C THR A 100 24.44 -0.31 -1.90
N SER A 101 23.26 0.30 -2.02
CA SER A 101 23.09 1.76 -1.97
C SER A 101 23.31 2.30 -0.57
N SER A 102 24.18 3.30 -0.43
CA SER A 102 24.35 4.04 0.82
C SER A 102 23.19 4.99 1.13
N THR A 103 22.31 5.23 0.17
CA THR A 103 21.16 6.15 0.33
C THR A 103 19.96 5.47 0.99
N ASN A 104 19.82 4.15 0.86
CA ASN A 104 18.65 3.39 1.32
C ASN A 104 19.00 2.39 2.43
N ILE A 105 19.97 2.71 3.29
CA ILE A 105 20.46 1.84 4.37
C ILE A 105 19.45 1.73 5.53
N GLU A 106 18.70 2.80 5.81
CA GLU A 106 17.79 2.82 6.95
C GLU A 106 16.64 1.81 6.80
N LYS A 107 16.23 1.20 7.92
CA LYS A 107 15.09 0.29 7.95
C LYS A 107 13.81 1.01 7.53
N GLY A 108 12.96 0.28 6.80
CA GLY A 108 11.67 0.80 6.36
C GLY A 108 10.75 1.16 7.54
N GLN A 109 9.78 2.03 7.29
CA GLN A 109 8.85 2.54 8.32
C GLN A 109 8.14 1.45 9.12
N THR A 110 7.92 0.25 8.55
CA THR A 110 7.31 -0.88 9.27
C THR A 110 8.09 -1.30 10.52
N TYR A 111 9.41 -1.03 10.60
CA TYR A 111 10.19 -1.31 11.80
C TYR A 111 9.82 -0.43 12.99
N SER A 112 9.08 0.68 12.79
CA SER A 112 8.61 1.51 13.90
C SER A 112 7.67 0.76 14.84
N PHE A 113 6.99 -0.29 14.36
CA PHE A 113 6.16 -1.16 15.20
C PHE A 113 6.98 -2.03 16.16
N LEU A 114 8.27 -2.26 15.85
CA LEU A 114 9.19 -3.05 16.69
C LEU A 114 9.91 -2.19 17.73
N LEU A 115 10.00 -0.87 17.51
CA LEU A 115 10.73 0.04 18.40
C LEU A 115 10.25 0.01 19.86
N PRO A 116 8.93 -0.01 20.18
CA PRO A 116 8.49 -0.06 21.58
C PRO A 116 8.89 -1.35 22.31
N TRP A 117 9.15 -2.43 21.57
CA TRP A 117 9.50 -3.74 22.13
C TRP A 117 11.01 -3.96 22.20
N LEU A 118 11.73 -3.57 21.15
CA LEU A 118 13.15 -3.91 20.97
C LEU A 118 14.09 -2.70 21.13
N GLY A 119 13.54 -1.48 21.25
CA GLY A 119 14.32 -0.25 21.26
C GLY A 119 15.10 -0.04 19.95
N GLU A 120 16.15 0.76 20.03
CA GLU A 120 17.15 0.89 18.98
C GLU A 120 18.26 -0.14 19.21
N GLY A 121 18.43 -1.07 18.26
CA GLY A 121 19.42 -2.13 18.34
C GLY A 121 19.69 -2.75 16.97
N LEU A 122 20.32 -3.93 16.91
CA LEU A 122 20.78 -4.55 15.65
C LEU A 122 19.71 -4.62 14.54
N LEU A 123 18.45 -4.87 14.92
CA LEU A 123 17.35 -5.01 13.96
C LEU A 123 16.71 -3.67 13.53
N THR A 124 16.80 -2.64 14.36
CA THR A 124 16.04 -1.38 14.24
C THR A 124 16.92 -0.14 14.10
N SER A 125 18.24 -0.26 14.30
CA SER A 125 19.19 0.83 14.11
C SER A 125 19.30 1.22 12.63
N LYS A 126 19.79 2.44 12.41
CA LYS A 126 19.87 3.06 11.08
C LYS A 126 21.19 2.81 10.34
N GLY A 127 22.04 1.92 10.89
CA GLY A 127 23.44 1.76 10.49
C GLY A 127 24.36 2.20 11.60
#